data_AF-A0AAJ6MKX9-F1
#
_entry.id   AF-A0AAJ6MKX9-F1
#
_cell.length_a   1.000
_cell.length_b   1.000
_cell.length_c   1.000
_cell.angle_alpha   90.00
_cell.angle_beta   90.00
_cell.angle_gamma   90.00
#
_symmetry.space_group_name_H-M   'P 1'
#
loop_
_entity.id
_entity.type
_entity.pdbx_description
1 polymer ?
#
loop_
_entity_poly.entity_id
_entity_poly.type
_entity_poly.pdbx_seq_one_letter_code
_entity_poly.pdbx_strand_id
1 'polypeptide(L)'
;MRTKRTLHMKERNLAVELLERLLKGEIRSRFKTNVVQSAKFSELLQQSLTRYRNRAVETAQVIEELIAMARKFQEAARRGEDLGLNADELAFYDALASNEAALRELGDATLKKIAVELTLSLRKSVTVDWAKRETVRAKIRVMVKTLLRRYKYPPDKQEEATETVLKQAEALSEAWAA
;
A
#
# COMPACT_ATOMS: atom_id res chain seq x y z
N MET A 1 30.03 -1.78 -36.92
CA MET A 1 29.89 -1.82 -35.43
C MET A 1 28.92 -0.79 -34.83
N ARG A 2 28.67 0.39 -35.43
CA ARG A 2 27.77 1.42 -34.85
C ARG A 2 26.26 1.06 -34.83
N THR A 3 25.77 0.30 -35.80
CA THR A 3 24.33 -0.04 -35.94
C THR A 3 23.81 -1.01 -34.87
N LYS A 4 24.58 -2.03 -34.46
CA LYS A 4 24.14 -2.98 -33.42
C LYS A 4 23.96 -2.30 -32.05
N ARG A 5 24.78 -1.29 -31.72
CA ARG A 5 24.74 -0.59 -30.42
C ARG A 5 23.52 0.32 -30.29
N THR A 6 23.07 0.94 -31.38
CA THR A 6 21.90 1.82 -31.37
C THR A 6 20.58 1.05 -31.32
N LEU A 7 20.52 -0.14 -31.94
CA LEU A 7 19.38 -1.07 -31.83
C LEU A 7 19.18 -1.57 -30.39
N HIS A 8 20.24 -2.06 -29.73
CA HIS A 8 20.18 -2.50 -28.33
C HIS A 8 19.73 -1.40 -27.35
N MET A 9 20.14 -0.15 -27.56
CA MET A 9 19.68 0.96 -26.70
C MET A 9 18.20 1.26 -26.92
N LYS A 10 17.70 1.21 -28.17
CA LYS A 10 16.28 1.40 -28.46
C LYS A 10 15.42 0.30 -27.84
N GLU A 11 15.84 -0.96 -27.94
CA GLU A 11 15.16 -2.11 -27.34
C GLU A 11 15.11 -2.03 -25.80
N ARG A 12 16.23 -1.64 -25.16
CA ARG A 12 16.29 -1.48 -23.71
C ARG A 12 15.44 -0.31 -23.21
N ASN A 13 15.38 0.80 -23.94
CA ASN A 13 14.51 1.92 -23.58
C ASN A 13 13.03 1.52 -23.69
N LEU A 14 12.66 0.78 -24.74
CA LEU A 14 11.31 0.24 -24.90
C LEU A 14 10.95 -0.74 -23.76
N ALA A 15 11.90 -1.58 -23.32
CA ALA A 15 11.67 -2.48 -22.20
C ALA A 15 11.36 -1.73 -20.90
N VAL A 16 12.04 -0.61 -20.63
CA VAL A 16 11.75 0.23 -19.46
C VAL A 16 10.35 0.83 -19.54
N GLU A 17 9.95 1.38 -20.69
CA GLU A 17 8.61 1.97 -20.89
C GLU A 17 7.50 0.91 -20.73
N LEU A 18 7.71 -0.30 -21.26
CA LEU A 18 6.76 -1.39 -21.12
C LEU A 18 6.63 -1.85 -19.66
N LEU A 19 7.75 -2.05 -18.96
CA LEU A 19 7.76 -2.43 -17.55
C LEU A 19 7.13 -1.35 -16.68
N GLU A 20 7.41 -0.08 -16.94
CA GLU A 20 6.76 1.04 -16.26
C GLU A 20 5.23 0.96 -16.39
N ARG A 21 4.73 0.78 -17.63
CA ARG A 21 3.29 0.74 -17.88
C ARG A 21 2.63 -0.47 -17.21
N LEU A 22 3.28 -1.63 -17.26
CA LEU A 22 2.79 -2.86 -16.61
C LEU A 22 2.73 -2.69 -15.10
N LEU A 23 3.80 -2.20 -14.48
CA LEU A 23 3.86 -2.01 -13.02
C LEU A 23 2.85 -0.95 -12.55
N LYS A 24 2.67 0.16 -13.28
CA LYS A 24 1.61 1.13 -12.98
C LYS A 24 0.21 0.51 -13.04
N GLY A 25 -0.02 -0.36 -14.02
CA GLY A 25 -1.27 -1.11 -14.15
C GLY A 25 -1.52 -2.05 -12.97
N GLU A 26 -0.51 -2.85 -12.60
CA GLU A 26 -0.58 -3.77 -11.46
C GLU A 26 -0.78 -3.04 -10.13
N ILE A 27 -0.06 -1.93 -9.89
CA ILE A 27 -0.28 -1.09 -8.68
C ILE A 27 -1.74 -0.69 -8.58
N ARG A 28 -2.30 -0.15 -9.67
CA ARG A 28 -3.67 0.35 -9.71
C ARG A 28 -4.70 -0.77 -9.55
N SER A 29 -4.44 -1.95 -10.12
CA SER A 29 -5.38 -3.07 -10.06
C SER A 29 -5.35 -3.77 -8.71
N ARG A 30 -4.15 -4.12 -8.20
CA ARG A 30 -3.96 -4.96 -7.01
C ARG A 30 -4.02 -4.20 -5.70
N PHE A 31 -3.62 -2.92 -5.70
CA PHE A 31 -3.58 -2.07 -4.51
C PHE A 31 -4.55 -0.90 -4.59
N LYS A 32 -5.60 -1.00 -5.43
CA LYS A 32 -6.65 0.03 -5.55
C LYS A 32 -7.17 0.47 -4.17
N THR A 33 -7.38 -0.51 -3.30
CA THR A 33 -7.94 -0.34 -1.97
C THR A 33 -6.88 -0.28 -0.87
N ASN A 34 -5.59 -0.46 -1.14
CA ASN A 34 -4.53 -0.44 -0.13
C ASN A 34 -3.62 0.77 -0.35
N VAL A 35 -3.93 1.86 0.36
CA VAL A 35 -3.29 3.17 0.19
C VAL A 35 -1.81 3.11 0.53
N VAL A 36 -1.44 2.29 1.52
CA VAL A 36 -0.07 2.19 2.04
C VAL A 36 0.85 1.52 1.03
N GLN A 37 0.47 0.32 0.56
CA GLN A 37 1.25 -0.38 -0.46
C GLN A 37 1.24 0.39 -1.78
N SER A 38 0.09 0.93 -2.19
CA SER A 38 -0.02 1.72 -3.42
C SER A 38 0.93 2.92 -3.41
N ALA A 39 0.98 3.69 -2.32
CA ALA A 39 1.88 4.82 -2.17
C ALA A 39 3.35 4.39 -2.18
N LYS A 40 3.70 3.39 -1.34
CA LYS A 40 5.07 2.86 -1.24
C LYS A 40 5.62 2.42 -2.59
N PHE A 41 4.85 1.63 -3.33
CA PHE A 41 5.29 1.10 -4.59
C PHE A 41 5.30 2.14 -5.73
N SER A 42 4.34 3.07 -5.72
CA SER A 42 4.34 4.21 -6.65
C SER A 42 5.58 5.07 -6.46
N GLU A 43 5.96 5.34 -5.21
CA GLU A 43 7.16 6.10 -4.87
C GLU A 43 8.43 5.36 -5.33
N LEU A 44 8.57 4.08 -5.01
CA LEU A 44 9.73 3.28 -5.45
C LEU A 44 9.87 3.26 -6.98
N LEU A 45 8.75 3.13 -7.70
CA LEU A 45 8.74 3.17 -9.17
C LEU A 45 9.21 4.54 -9.67
N GLN A 46 8.66 5.62 -9.11
CA GLN A 46 9.02 6.97 -9.49
C GLN A 46 10.49 7.29 -9.21
N GLN A 47 11.04 6.83 -8.08
CA GLN A 47 12.46 7.01 -7.75
C GLN A 47 13.36 6.29 -8.76
N SER A 48 13.01 5.04 -9.13
CA SER A 48 13.76 4.24 -10.10
C SER A 48 13.76 4.89 -11.49
N LEU A 49 12.59 5.38 -11.94
CA LEU A 49 12.45 6.12 -13.21
C LEU A 49 13.17 7.47 -13.20
N THR A 50 13.19 8.15 -12.05
CA THR A 50 13.92 9.43 -11.92
C THR A 50 15.42 9.23 -12.07
N ARG A 51 15.99 8.19 -11.43
CA ARG A 51 17.40 7.82 -11.61
C ARG A 51 17.72 7.50 -13.07
N TYR A 52 16.84 6.74 -13.73
CA TYR A 52 16.96 6.42 -15.16
C TYR A 52 16.97 7.67 -16.04
N ARG A 53 15.98 8.56 -15.87
CA ARG A 53 15.83 9.79 -16.66
C ARG A 53 17.03 10.73 -16.49
N ASN A 54 17.59 10.79 -15.28
CA ASN A 54 18.76 11.62 -14.98
C ASN A 54 20.07 10.99 -15.47
N ARG A 55 20.03 9.84 -16.16
CA ARG A 55 21.20 9.02 -16.55
C ARG A 55 22.13 8.70 -15.38
N ALA A 56 21.57 8.67 -14.17
CA ALA A 56 22.32 8.38 -12.95
C ALA A 56 22.61 6.88 -12.79
N VAL A 57 21.99 6.03 -13.61
CA VAL A 57 22.09 4.57 -13.61
C VAL A 57 22.02 4.04 -15.04
N GLU A 58 22.60 2.86 -15.27
CA GLU A 58 22.52 2.18 -16.56
C GLU A 58 21.14 1.59 -16.81
N THR A 59 20.70 1.52 -18.08
CA THR A 59 19.39 0.96 -18.44
C THR A 59 19.21 -0.49 -17.97
N ALA A 60 20.29 -1.29 -17.95
CA ALA A 60 20.23 -2.68 -17.48
C ALA A 60 19.90 -2.75 -15.98
N GLN A 61 20.54 -1.89 -15.18
CA GLN A 61 20.27 -1.79 -13.74
C GLN A 61 18.82 -1.37 -13.45
N VAL A 62 18.28 -0.43 -14.23
CA VAL A 62 16.86 -0.01 -14.09
C VAL A 62 15.92 -1.17 -14.38
N ILE A 63 16.18 -1.94 -15.44
CA ILE A 63 15.37 -3.12 -15.77
C ILE A 63 15.42 -4.14 -14.63
N GLU A 64 16.59 -4.39 -14.05
CA GLU A 64 16.74 -5.28 -12.89
C GLU A 64 15.98 -4.77 -11.66
N GLU A 65 16.04 -3.46 -11.36
CA GLU A 65 15.27 -2.83 -10.28
C GLU A 65 13.75 -2.98 -10.51
N LEU A 66 13.28 -2.79 -11.73
CA LEU A 66 11.86 -2.94 -12.09
C LEU A 66 11.42 -4.42 -12.00
N ILE A 67 12.25 -5.38 -12.41
CA ILE A 67 11.98 -6.81 -12.25
C ILE A 67 11.95 -7.21 -10.77
N ALA A 68 12.89 -6.71 -9.96
CA ALA A 68 12.90 -6.95 -8.52
C ALA A 68 11.64 -6.38 -7.85
N MET A 69 11.19 -5.21 -8.30
CA MET A 69 9.92 -4.62 -7.85
C MET A 69 8.72 -5.49 -8.22
N ALA A 70 8.67 -6.01 -9.46
CA ALA A 70 7.65 -6.95 -9.90
C ALA A 70 7.53 -8.18 -8.98
N ARG A 71 8.67 -8.73 -8.53
CA ARG A 71 8.70 -9.85 -7.57
C ARG A 71 8.15 -9.46 -6.21
N LYS A 72 8.59 -8.31 -5.66
CA LYS A 72 8.08 -7.78 -4.38
C LYS A 72 6.57 -7.52 -4.40
N PHE A 73 6.03 -7.11 -5.55
CA PHE A 73 4.58 -6.98 -5.72
C PHE A 73 3.86 -8.31 -5.58
N GLN A 74 4.35 -9.35 -6.25
CA GLN A 74 3.73 -10.68 -6.17
C GLN A 74 3.75 -11.22 -4.75
N GLU A 75 4.85 -11.02 -4.02
CA GLU A 75 4.96 -11.40 -2.61
C GLU A 75 3.99 -10.60 -1.73
N ALA A 76 3.89 -9.28 -1.92
CA ALA A 76 2.94 -8.45 -1.18
C ALA A 76 1.49 -8.81 -1.46
N ALA A 77 1.15 -9.17 -2.70
CA ALA A 77 -0.19 -9.60 -3.07
C ALA A 77 -0.54 -10.97 -2.46
N ARG A 78 0.41 -11.92 -2.44
CA ARG A 78 0.21 -13.25 -1.83
C ARG A 78 0.14 -13.21 -0.30
N ARG A 79 0.76 -12.22 0.32
CA ARG A 79 0.77 -12.08 1.78
C ARG A 79 -0.64 -12.03 2.39
N GLY A 80 -1.62 -11.48 1.69
CA GLY A 80 -3.02 -11.53 2.14
C GLY A 80 -3.52 -12.95 2.33
N GLU A 81 -3.25 -13.82 1.36
CA GLU A 81 -3.61 -15.24 1.39
C GLU A 81 -2.89 -15.97 2.52
N ASP A 82 -1.57 -15.75 2.65
CA ASP A 82 -0.75 -16.36 3.72
C ASP A 82 -1.20 -15.93 5.12
N LEU A 83 -1.67 -14.70 5.25
CA LEU A 83 -2.13 -14.16 6.53
C LEU A 83 -3.59 -14.54 6.84
N GLY A 84 -4.33 -15.11 5.88
CA GLY A 84 -5.75 -15.43 5.99
C GLY A 84 -6.65 -14.18 6.03
N LEU A 85 -6.19 -13.07 5.45
CA LEU A 85 -6.90 -11.79 5.44
C LEU A 85 -7.52 -11.52 4.07
N ASN A 86 -8.74 -10.99 4.04
CA ASN A 86 -9.29 -10.46 2.80
C ASN A 86 -8.60 -9.12 2.40
N ALA A 87 -8.90 -8.61 1.21
CA ALA A 87 -8.24 -7.40 0.69
C ALA A 87 -8.42 -6.16 1.59
N ASP A 88 -9.60 -5.99 2.20
CA ASP A 88 -9.90 -4.84 3.07
C ASP A 88 -9.15 -4.96 4.40
N GLU A 89 -9.12 -6.17 4.98
CA GLU A 89 -8.38 -6.49 6.20
C GLU A 89 -6.87 -6.37 5.99
N LEU A 90 -6.34 -6.84 4.86
CA LEU A 90 -4.94 -6.68 4.51
C LEU A 90 -4.55 -5.20 4.41
N ALA A 91 -5.44 -4.36 3.86
CA ALA A 91 -5.20 -2.93 3.76
C ALA A 91 -5.10 -2.26 5.15
N PHE A 92 -5.97 -2.63 6.09
CA PHE A 92 -5.85 -2.17 7.48
C PHE A 92 -4.63 -2.73 8.19
N TYR A 93 -4.32 -4.01 7.97
CA TYR A 93 -3.12 -4.63 8.50
C TYR A 93 -1.86 -3.87 8.05
N ASP A 94 -1.74 -3.57 6.75
CA ASP A 94 -0.60 -2.81 6.22
C ASP A 94 -0.56 -1.36 6.76
N ALA A 95 -1.72 -0.72 6.98
CA ALA A 95 -1.80 0.58 7.64
C ALA A 95 -1.27 0.55 9.07
N LEU A 96 -1.58 -0.49 9.84
CA LEU A 96 -1.07 -0.65 11.20
C LEU A 96 0.41 -1.08 11.21
N ALA A 97 0.80 -1.97 10.30
CA ALA A 97 2.15 -2.50 10.18
C ALA A 97 3.15 -1.51 9.55
N SER A 98 2.67 -0.42 8.93
CA SER A 98 3.51 0.70 8.48
C SER A 98 4.38 1.26 9.59
N ASN A 99 3.95 1.07 10.83
CA ASN A 99 4.72 1.40 12.01
C ASN A 99 5.48 0.17 12.54
N GLU A 100 6.78 0.14 12.28
CA GLU A 100 7.67 -0.95 12.68
C GLU A 100 7.76 -1.17 14.21
N ALA A 101 7.46 -0.17 15.05
CA ALA A 101 7.45 -0.37 16.50
C ALA A 101 6.23 -1.21 16.92
N ALA A 102 5.09 -0.98 16.30
CA ALA A 102 3.88 -1.76 16.56
C ALA A 102 4.06 -3.22 16.14
N LEU A 103 4.71 -3.47 15.02
CA LEU A 103 5.03 -4.84 14.57
C LEU A 103 5.93 -5.57 15.59
N ARG A 104 6.95 -4.89 16.12
CA ARG A 104 7.89 -5.47 17.10
C ARG A 104 7.26 -5.71 18.46
N GLU A 105 6.40 -4.81 18.93
CA GLU A 105 5.84 -4.88 20.28
C GLU A 105 4.57 -5.73 20.37
N LEU A 106 3.71 -5.70 19.35
CA LEU A 106 2.41 -6.39 19.37
C LEU A 106 2.43 -7.73 18.63
N GLY A 107 3.33 -7.87 17.65
CA GLY A 107 3.41 -9.02 16.76
C GLY A 107 2.25 -9.11 15.75
N ASP A 108 2.47 -9.93 14.72
CA ASP A 108 1.54 -10.07 13.58
C ASP A 108 0.14 -10.55 14.02
N ALA A 109 0.07 -11.48 14.98
CA ALA A 109 -1.20 -12.05 15.44
C ALA A 109 -2.14 -10.98 16.03
N THR A 110 -1.58 -9.99 16.72
CA THR A 110 -2.37 -8.90 17.32
C THR A 110 -2.80 -7.90 16.26
N LEU A 111 -1.89 -7.52 15.36
CA LEU A 111 -2.20 -6.60 14.26
C LEU A 111 -3.29 -7.16 13.33
N LYS A 112 -3.26 -8.47 13.06
CA LYS A 112 -4.35 -9.15 12.32
C LYS A 112 -5.69 -9.01 13.01
N LYS A 113 -5.75 -9.25 14.33
CA LYS A 113 -7.01 -9.11 15.10
C LYS A 113 -7.55 -7.68 15.04
N ILE A 114 -6.66 -6.69 15.20
CA ILE A 114 -7.01 -5.27 15.08
C ILE A 114 -7.57 -4.98 13.69
N ALA A 115 -6.90 -5.46 12.63
CA ALA A 115 -7.34 -5.25 11.25
C ALA A 115 -8.72 -5.85 10.97
N VAL A 116 -8.97 -7.09 11.39
CA VAL A 116 -10.27 -7.76 11.24
C VAL A 116 -11.37 -7.01 12.01
N GLU A 117 -11.11 -6.64 13.27
CA GLU A 117 -12.09 -5.92 14.10
C GLU A 117 -12.38 -4.52 13.53
N LEU A 118 -11.38 -3.84 12.98
CA LEU A 118 -11.55 -2.55 12.29
C LEU A 118 -12.40 -2.71 11.03
N THR A 119 -12.12 -3.68 10.17
CA THR A 119 -12.91 -3.92 8.95
C THR A 119 -14.37 -4.20 9.27
N LEU A 120 -14.63 -5.08 10.26
CA LEU A 120 -15.99 -5.41 10.69
C LEU A 120 -16.72 -4.19 11.27
N SER A 121 -16.04 -3.42 12.11
CA SER A 121 -16.65 -2.23 12.73
C SER A 121 -16.91 -1.15 11.70
N LEU A 122 -16.01 -0.98 10.72
CA LEU A 122 -16.18 -0.03 9.63
C LEU A 122 -17.35 -0.45 8.73
N ARG A 123 -17.44 -1.71 8.29
CA ARG A 123 -18.58 -2.20 7.47
C ARG A 123 -19.92 -2.01 8.16
N LYS A 124 -20.00 -2.20 9.49
CA LYS A 124 -21.21 -1.91 10.27
C LYS A 124 -21.58 -0.43 10.32
N SER A 125 -20.58 0.46 10.18
CA SER A 125 -20.79 1.91 10.19
C SER A 125 -21.07 2.52 8.81
N VAL A 126 -20.73 1.82 7.72
CA VAL A 126 -20.82 2.27 6.32
C VAL A 126 -22.26 2.42 5.82
N THR A 127 -23.26 1.87 6.52
CA THR A 127 -24.68 2.09 6.24
C THR A 127 -25.14 3.55 6.40
N VAL A 128 -24.30 4.42 6.98
CA VAL A 128 -24.65 5.81 7.27
C VAL A 128 -23.93 6.73 6.29
N ASP A 129 -24.68 7.24 5.31
CA ASP A 129 -24.40 8.36 4.42
C ASP A 129 -23.06 9.08 4.66
N TRP A 130 -22.08 8.78 3.80
CA TRP A 130 -20.80 9.47 3.71
C TRP A 130 -20.92 10.94 3.29
N ALA A 131 -22.14 11.39 2.96
CA ALA A 131 -22.50 12.78 2.70
C ALA A 131 -22.15 13.74 3.86
N LYS A 132 -21.96 13.23 5.10
CA LYS A 132 -21.48 14.03 6.26
C LYS A 132 -20.07 13.63 6.69
N ARG A 133 -19.11 13.76 5.77
CA ARG A 133 -17.65 13.45 5.89
C ARG A 133 -17.05 13.69 7.27
N GLU A 134 -17.35 14.82 7.91
CA GLU A 134 -16.68 15.22 9.16
C GLU A 134 -17.14 14.42 10.38
N THR A 135 -18.45 14.16 10.50
CA THR A 135 -19.02 13.41 11.64
C THR A 135 -18.66 11.93 11.62
N VAL A 136 -18.64 11.32 10.44
CA VAL A 136 -18.25 9.92 10.25
C VAL A 136 -16.76 9.75 10.51
N ARG A 137 -15.91 10.66 9.99
CA ARG A 137 -14.47 10.67 10.24
C ARG A 137 -14.14 10.80 11.73
N ALA A 138 -14.84 11.67 12.46
CA ALA A 138 -14.66 11.80 13.90
C ALA A 138 -15.04 10.50 14.65
N LYS A 139 -16.15 9.85 14.28
CA LYS A 139 -16.57 8.56 14.86
C LYS A 139 -15.54 7.46 14.58
N ILE A 140 -15.06 7.34 13.34
CA ILE A 140 -14.02 6.38 12.97
C ILE A 140 -12.74 6.65 13.75
N ARG A 141 -12.32 7.92 13.89
CA ARG A 141 -11.13 8.29 14.67
C ARG A 141 -11.24 7.82 16.12
N VAL A 142 -12.37 8.08 16.78
CA VAL A 142 -12.61 7.66 18.17
C VAL A 142 -12.60 6.13 18.29
N MET A 143 -13.23 5.43 17.35
CA MET A 143 -13.23 3.97 17.30
C MET A 143 -11.82 3.40 17.15
N VAL A 144 -11.04 3.91 16.19
CA VAL A 144 -9.64 3.50 15.97
C VAL A 144 -8.81 3.74 17.22
N LYS A 145 -8.88 4.94 17.83
CA LYS A 145 -8.15 5.25 19.06
C LYS A 145 -8.51 4.32 20.21
N THR A 146 -9.80 3.99 20.37
CA THR A 146 -10.27 3.04 21.39
C THR A 146 -9.71 1.64 21.15
N LEU A 147 -9.71 1.19 19.90
CA LEU A 147 -9.24 -0.14 19.53
C LEU A 147 -7.72 -0.26 19.71
N LEU A 148 -6.95 0.72 19.23
CA LEU A 148 -5.49 0.78 19.47
C LEU A 148 -5.14 0.75 20.97
N ARG A 149 -5.88 1.49 21.82
CA ARG A 149 -5.68 1.46 23.28
C ARG A 149 -5.99 0.09 23.89
N ARG A 150 -7.09 -0.56 23.47
CA ARG A 150 -7.49 -1.89 23.96
C ARG A 150 -6.38 -2.92 23.72
N TYR A 151 -5.75 -2.85 22.56
CA TYR A 151 -4.68 -3.77 22.18
C TYR A 151 -3.29 -3.30 22.63
N LYS A 152 -3.18 -2.26 23.48
CA LYS A 152 -1.91 -1.72 24.01
C LYS A 152 -0.95 -1.25 22.91
N TYR A 153 -1.48 -0.65 21.86
CA TYR A 153 -0.67 -0.05 20.81
C TYR A 153 0.23 1.08 21.34
N PRO A 154 1.50 1.17 20.90
CA PRO A 154 2.43 2.19 21.40
C PRO A 154 1.86 3.61 21.29
N PRO A 155 1.75 4.36 22.41
CA PRO A 155 1.07 5.66 22.45
C PRO A 155 1.82 6.76 21.70
N ASP A 156 3.15 6.65 21.61
CA ASP A 156 4.05 7.55 20.89
C ASP A 156 3.72 7.63 19.39
N LYS A 157 3.22 6.54 18.82
CA LYS A 157 2.90 6.44 17.39
C LYS A 157 1.44 6.14 17.09
N GLN A 158 0.59 6.25 18.10
CA GLN A 158 -0.84 5.99 17.98
C GLN A 158 -1.52 7.01 17.06
N GLU A 159 -1.07 8.27 17.07
CA GLU A 159 -1.67 9.33 16.26
C GLU A 159 -1.41 9.12 14.76
N GLU A 160 -0.16 8.80 14.39
CA GLU A 160 0.23 8.51 13.01
C GLU A 160 -0.48 7.27 12.47
N ALA A 161 -0.56 6.21 13.27
CA ALA A 161 -1.30 5.01 12.93
C ALA A 161 -2.79 5.32 12.73
N THR A 162 -3.37 6.18 13.58
CA THR A 162 -4.76 6.60 13.47
C THR A 162 -5.01 7.36 12.16
N GLU A 163 -4.15 8.30 11.79
CA GLU A 163 -4.28 9.04 10.52
C GLU A 163 -4.16 8.13 9.29
N THR A 164 -3.22 7.18 9.33
CA THR A 164 -3.01 6.23 8.23
C THR A 164 -4.22 5.31 8.08
N VAL A 165 -4.76 4.80 9.19
CA VAL A 165 -5.98 3.99 9.22
C VAL A 165 -7.20 4.79 8.76
N LEU A 166 -7.28 6.09 9.07
CA LEU A 166 -8.37 6.95 8.59
C LEU A 166 -8.33 7.13 7.07
N LYS A 167 -7.16 7.45 6.49
CA LYS A 167 -6.98 7.52 5.03
C LYS A 167 -7.35 6.19 4.36
N GLN A 168 -6.98 5.08 5.00
CA GLN A 168 -7.29 3.75 4.53
C GLN A 168 -8.81 3.45 4.58
N ALA A 169 -9.51 3.89 5.62
CA ALA A 169 -10.95 3.77 5.75
C ALA A 169 -11.70 4.61 4.69
N GLU A 170 -11.22 5.82 4.39
CA GLU A 170 -11.77 6.67 3.34
C GLU A 170 -11.67 6.00 1.96
N ALA A 171 -10.49 5.48 1.60
CA ALA A 171 -10.28 4.79 0.32
C ALA A 171 -11.13 3.53 0.16
N LEU A 172 -11.29 2.75 1.23
CA LEU A 172 -12.14 1.54 1.23
C LEU A 172 -13.61 1.90 1.08
N SER A 173 -14.06 2.95 1.74
CA SER A 173 -15.46 3.35 1.62
C SER A 173 -15.80 3.92 0.25
N GLU A 174 -14.90 4.68 -0.38
CA GLU A 174 -15.08 5.11 -1.77
C GLU A 174 -15.17 3.89 -2.71
N ALA A 175 -14.40 2.84 -2.44
CA ALA A 175 -14.46 1.60 -3.21
C ALA A 175 -15.73 0.77 -2.97
N TRP A 176 -16.36 0.84 -1.79
CA TRP A 176 -17.62 0.17 -1.49
C TRP A 176 -18.86 0.93 -2.00
N ALA A 177 -18.74 2.24 -2.19
CA ALA A 177 -19.81 3.10 -2.70
C ALA A 177 -19.88 3.19 -4.23
N ALA A 178 -18.82 2.74 -4.93
CA ALA A 178 -18.67 2.74 -6.38
C ALA A 178 -19.06 1.40 -7.01
#